data_AF-A0A1G8U883-F1
#
_entry.id   AF-A0A1G8U883-F1
#
_cell.length_a   1.000
_cell.length_b   1.000
_cell.length_c   1.000
_cell.angle_alpha   90.00
_cell.angle_beta   90.00
_cell.angle_gamma   90.00
#
_symmetry.space_group_name_H-M   'P 1'
#
loop_
_entity.id
_entity.type
_entity.pdbx_description
1 polymer ?
#
loop_
_entity_poly.entity_id
_entity_poly.type
_entity_poly.pdbx_seq_one_letter_code
_entity_poly.pdbx_strand_id
1 'polypeptide(L)'
;MTNYLKQIEPVDVRYLIDLKEVKDIVADMLGEGNSVVSIRVSYDETDDETGAELIRPMVELEEISGLTEADRHAVLSSGLNLDAPFDNGDQVFRTIFGPSHVITAATEDEDGSFFTVEVPYEEYRNL
;
A
#
# COMPACT_ATOMS: atom_id res chain seq x y z
N MET A 1 33.71 -30.17 -15.23
CA MET A 1 32.64 -30.20 -14.22
C MET A 1 33.22 -29.49 -13.00
N THR A 2 32.72 -28.36 -12.52
CA THR A 2 31.36 -28.03 -12.05
C THR A 2 31.34 -26.51 -11.75
N ASN A 3 30.16 -25.86 -11.70
CA ASN A 3 29.85 -24.48 -11.22
C ASN A 3 29.19 -23.52 -12.24
N TYR A 4 28.40 -24.02 -13.20
CA TYR A 4 27.46 -23.19 -13.97
C TYR A 4 26.16 -22.85 -13.22
N LEU A 5 25.98 -23.39 -12.02
CA LEU A 5 24.85 -23.11 -11.10
C LEU A 5 25.28 -22.10 -10.01
N LYS A 6 26.01 -21.05 -10.39
CA LYS A 6 26.22 -19.92 -9.47
C LYS A 6 24.90 -19.16 -9.39
N GLN A 7 24.21 -19.32 -8.26
CA GLN A 7 23.21 -18.44 -7.68
C GLN A 7 22.45 -17.61 -8.74
N ILE A 8 21.34 -18.17 -9.23
CA ILE A 8 20.32 -17.34 -9.87
C ILE A 8 19.72 -16.53 -8.72
N GLU A 9 20.22 -15.31 -8.51
CA GLU A 9 19.57 -14.37 -7.62
C GLU A 9 18.20 -14.02 -8.25
N PRO A 10 17.11 -14.01 -7.46
CA PRO A 10 15.81 -13.58 -7.96
C PRO A 10 15.92 -12.16 -8.53
N VAL A 11 15.16 -11.87 -9.60
CA VAL A 11 15.04 -10.49 -10.11
C VAL A 11 14.09 -9.71 -9.22
N ASP A 12 12.93 -10.31 -8.90
CA ASP A 12 11.86 -9.72 -8.10
C ASP A 12 11.34 -10.69 -7.04
N VAL A 13 10.83 -10.13 -5.94
CA VAL A 13 10.16 -10.85 -4.85
C VAL A 13 8.68 -10.48 -4.87
N ARG A 14 7.82 -11.49 -4.81
CA ARG A 14 6.37 -11.32 -4.73
C ARG A 14 5.88 -11.37 -3.29
N TYR A 15 5.13 -10.36 -2.90
CA TYR A 15 4.41 -10.25 -1.66
C TYR A 15 2.92 -10.37 -1.90
N LEU A 16 2.25 -11.06 -0.97
CA LEU A 16 0.81 -11.02 -0.82
C LEU A 16 0.55 -10.27 0.47
N ILE A 17 -0.22 -9.18 0.40
CA ILE A 17 -0.61 -8.40 1.57
C ILE A 17 -2.12 -8.27 1.62
N ASP A 18 -2.70 -8.62 2.76
CA ASP A 18 -4.14 -8.55 2.94
C ASP A 18 -4.58 -7.10 3.14
N LEU A 19 -5.76 -6.73 2.65
CA LEU A 19 -6.33 -5.39 2.87
C LEU A 19 -6.48 -5.07 4.37
N LYS A 20 -6.67 -6.09 5.20
CA LYS A 20 -6.71 -5.95 6.65
C LYS A 20 -5.34 -5.57 7.22
N GLU A 21 -4.26 -6.19 6.76
CA GLU A 21 -2.90 -5.80 7.18
C GLU A 21 -2.58 -4.37 6.75
N VAL A 22 -2.96 -3.98 5.52
CA VAL A 22 -2.82 -2.59 5.06
C VAL A 22 -3.56 -1.63 6.00
N LYS A 23 -4.80 -1.97 6.37
CA LYS A 23 -5.59 -1.14 7.29
C LYS A 23 -4.95 -1.01 8.67
N ASP A 24 -4.39 -2.09 9.21
CA ASP A 24 -3.70 -2.06 10.50
C ASP A 24 -2.43 -1.19 10.43
N ILE A 25 -1.67 -1.26 9.33
CA ILE A 25 -0.50 -0.41 9.10
C ILE A 25 -0.89 1.07 8.98
N VAL A 26 -1.97 1.38 8.25
CA VAL A 26 -2.50 2.75 8.14
C VAL A 26 -2.94 3.28 9.51
N ALA A 27 -3.58 2.44 10.32
CA ALA A 27 -3.97 2.80 11.68
C ALA A 27 -2.77 3.14 12.56
N ASP A 28 -1.69 2.36 12.47
CA ASP A 28 -0.44 2.62 13.17
C ASP A 28 0.25 3.91 12.67
N MET A 29 0.21 4.18 11.36
CA MET A 29 0.74 5.43 10.78
C MET A 29 -0.03 6.66 11.27
N LEU A 30 -1.35 6.57 11.40
CA LEU A 30 -2.21 7.66 11.87
C LEU A 30 -2.02 7.98 13.36
N GLY A 31 -1.57 7.01 14.16
CA GLY A 31 -1.37 7.18 15.61
C GLY A 31 -2.63 7.71 16.30
N GLU A 32 -2.54 8.86 16.97
CA GLU A 32 -3.66 9.49 17.66
C GLU A 32 -4.82 9.87 16.70
N GLY A 33 -4.50 10.15 15.43
CA GLY A 33 -5.47 10.48 14.38
C GLY A 33 -6.40 9.34 14.01
N ASN A 34 -6.06 8.08 14.30
CA ASN A 34 -6.91 6.92 14.03
C ASN A 34 -8.25 6.97 14.81
N SER A 35 -8.28 7.66 15.95
CA SER A 35 -9.50 7.76 16.77
C SER A 35 -10.61 8.65 16.18
N VAL A 36 -10.27 9.46 15.17
CA VAL A 36 -11.16 10.48 14.60
C VAL A 36 -11.52 10.24 13.12
N VAL A 37 -10.85 9.29 12.47
CA VAL A 37 -11.11 8.91 11.08
C VAL A 37 -11.40 7.41 10.95
N SER A 38 -12.26 7.06 10.00
CA SER A 38 -12.51 5.69 9.58
C SER A 38 -11.64 5.41 8.37
N ILE A 39 -10.84 4.34 8.45
CA ILE A 39 -9.97 3.91 7.37
C ILE A 39 -10.72 2.93 6.48
N ARG A 40 -10.79 3.25 5.19
CA ARG A 40 -11.27 2.36 4.13
C ARG A 40 -10.14 2.14 3.13
N VAL A 41 -9.80 0.88 2.92
CA VAL A 41 -8.82 0.45 1.91
C VAL A 41 -9.60 -0.14 0.75
N SER A 42 -9.31 0.34 -0.45
CA SER A 42 -9.87 -0.12 -1.72
C SER A 42 -8.79 -0.03 -2.80
N TYR A 43 -9.17 -0.29 -4.04
CA TYR A 43 -8.32 -0.10 -5.20
C TYR A 43 -9.16 0.32 -6.39
N ASP A 44 -8.50 0.91 -7.38
CA ASP A 44 -9.08 1.21 -8.68
C ASP A 44 -8.24 0.55 -9.77
N GLU A 45 -8.93 0.03 -10.78
CA GLU A 45 -8.33 -0.59 -11.96
C GLU A 45 -8.44 0.42 -13.10
N THR A 46 -7.30 0.92 -13.55
CA THR A 46 -7.23 1.86 -14.67
C THR A 46 -6.49 1.22 -15.83
N ASP A 47 -7.04 1.32 -17.03
CA ASP A 47 -6.32 0.95 -18.24
C ASP A 47 -5.23 1.99 -18.52
N ASP A 48 -3.98 1.56 -18.60
CA ASP A 48 -2.90 2.39 -19.12
C ASP A 48 -3.06 2.61 -20.64
N GLU A 49 -2.40 3.63 -21.20
CA GLU A 49 -2.42 3.92 -22.64
C GLU A 49 -1.89 2.74 -23.50
N THR A 50 -1.20 1.79 -22.87
CA THR A 50 -0.71 0.54 -23.45
C THR A 50 -1.72 -0.61 -23.43
N GLY A 51 -2.88 -0.45 -22.78
CA GLY A 51 -3.88 -1.49 -22.56
C GLY A 51 -3.51 -2.50 -21.47
N ALA A 52 -2.55 -2.15 -20.61
CA ALA A 52 -2.23 -2.89 -19.41
C ALA A 52 -3.12 -2.41 -18.25
N GLU A 53 -3.67 -3.35 -17.48
CA GLU A 53 -4.48 -3.06 -16.29
C GLU A 53 -3.54 -2.59 -15.17
N LEU A 54 -3.66 -1.32 -14.79
CA LEU A 54 -2.93 -0.72 -13.69
C LEU A 54 -3.82 -0.72 -12.45
N ILE A 55 -3.31 -1.32 -11.38
CA ILE A 55 -4.02 -1.40 -10.11
C ILE A 55 -3.44 -0.33 -9.19
N ARG A 56 -4.27 0.65 -8.84
CA ARG A 56 -3.87 1.73 -7.94
C ARG A 56 -4.54 1.56 -6.58
N PRO A 57 -3.76 1.47 -5.48
CA PRO A 57 -4.33 1.30 -4.16
C PRO A 57 -4.96 2.63 -3.71
N MET A 58 -6.05 2.53 -2.96
CA MET A 58 -6.76 3.67 -2.38
C MET A 58 -6.88 3.49 -0.88
N VAL A 59 -6.52 4.52 -0.13
CA VAL A 59 -6.70 4.59 1.32
C VAL A 59 -7.51 5.84 1.63
N GLU A 60 -8.82 5.65 1.74
CA GLU A 60 -9.78 6.68 2.09
C GLU A 60 -9.87 6.85 3.62
N LEU A 61 -9.83 8.11 4.05
CA LEU A 61 -9.96 8.50 5.45
C LEU A 61 -11.25 9.31 5.60
N GLU A 62 -12.29 8.68 6.15
CA GLU A 62 -13.58 9.34 6.36
C GLU A 62 -13.67 9.91 7.79
N GLU A 63 -14.06 11.18 7.95
CA GLU A 63 -14.24 11.78 9.27
C GLU A 63 -15.38 11.08 10.05
N ILE A 64 -15.10 10.54 11.25
CA ILE A 64 -16.13 9.87 12.08
C ILE A 64 -17.00 10.92 12.81
N SER A 65 -16.41 12.05 13.16
CA SER A 65 -17.05 13.17 13.84
C SER A 65 -16.34 14.46 13.50
N GLY A 66 -17.07 15.58 13.46
CA GLY A 66 -16.55 16.88 12.99
C GLY A 66 -15.17 17.19 13.55
N LEU A 67 -14.15 17.10 12.68
CA LEU A 67 -12.75 17.22 13.07
C LEU A 67 -12.47 18.64 13.58
N THR A 68 -11.75 18.73 14.70
CA THR A 68 -11.14 19.99 15.10
C THR A 68 -9.88 20.26 14.27
N GLU A 69 -9.38 21.49 14.30
CA GLU A 69 -8.11 21.84 13.62
C GLU A 69 -6.92 21.04 14.17
N ALA A 70 -6.93 20.71 15.47
CA ALA A 70 -5.91 19.87 16.10
C ALA A 70 -5.94 18.43 15.54
N ASP A 71 -7.13 17.88 15.33
CA ASP A 71 -7.32 16.53 14.79
C ASP A 71 -6.85 16.45 13.34
N ARG A 72 -7.16 17.47 12.53
CA ARG A 72 -6.65 17.58 11.16
C ARG A 72 -5.13 17.66 11.13
N HIS A 73 -4.53 18.40 12.06
CA HIS A 73 -3.08 18.48 12.15
C HIS A 73 -2.45 17.13 12.53
N ALA A 74 -3.09 16.36 13.43
CA ALA A 74 -2.64 15.02 13.78
C ALA A 74 -2.65 14.08 12.56
N VAL A 75 -3.72 14.06 11.78
CA VAL A 75 -3.80 13.26 10.53
C VAL A 75 -2.73 13.70 9.54
N LEU A 76 -2.61 15.00 9.26
CA LEU A 76 -1.62 15.51 8.29
C LEU A 76 -0.17 15.24 8.74
N SER A 77 0.09 15.18 10.06
CA SER A 77 1.43 14.88 10.59
C SER A 77 1.88 13.44 10.31
N SER A 78 0.94 12.51 10.06
CA SER A 78 1.24 11.15 9.59
C SER A 78 1.68 11.10 8.12
N GLY A 79 1.54 12.22 7.41
CA GLY A 79 1.74 12.34 5.97
C GLY A 79 0.51 11.99 5.14
N LEU A 80 -0.51 11.37 5.74
CA LEU A 80 -1.77 11.04 5.06
C LEU A 80 -2.70 12.25 4.96
N ASN A 81 -3.56 12.23 3.94
CA ASN A 81 -4.46 13.32 3.58
C ASN A 81 -5.91 12.83 3.46
N LEU A 82 -6.85 13.59 4.02
CA LEU A 82 -8.29 13.24 4.00
C LEU A 82 -8.87 13.24 2.58
N ASP A 83 -8.40 14.13 1.70
CA ASP A 83 -9.00 14.36 0.37
C ASP A 83 -8.24 13.64 -0.78
N ALA A 84 -7.18 12.88 -0.49
CA ALA A 84 -6.30 12.30 -1.51
C ALA A 84 -6.09 10.79 -1.29
N PRO A 85 -7.12 9.96 -1.54
CA PRO A 85 -7.07 8.53 -1.21
C PRO A 85 -6.02 7.75 -1.98
N PHE A 86 -5.75 8.14 -3.23
CA PHE A 86 -4.72 7.50 -4.03
C PHE A 86 -3.30 7.87 -3.57
N ASP A 87 -3.07 9.13 -3.21
CA ASP A 87 -1.76 9.57 -2.72
C ASP A 87 -1.43 8.89 -1.39
N ASN A 88 -2.45 8.69 -0.53
CA ASN A 88 -2.33 7.89 0.67
C ASN A 88 -1.95 6.44 0.36
N GLY A 89 -2.64 5.82 -0.62
CA GLY A 89 -2.32 4.46 -1.07
C GLY A 89 -0.87 4.34 -1.52
N ASP A 90 -0.43 5.23 -2.41
CA ASP A 90 0.95 5.26 -2.92
C ASP A 90 1.97 5.47 -1.79
N GLN A 91 1.67 6.32 -0.81
CA GLN A 91 2.53 6.57 0.34
C GLN A 91 2.63 5.34 1.26
N VAL A 92 1.52 4.69 1.55
CA VAL A 92 1.47 3.51 2.42
C VAL A 92 2.27 2.38 1.79
N PHE A 93 2.02 2.06 0.52
CA PHE A 93 2.75 0.99 -0.16
C PHE A 93 4.24 1.32 -0.34
N ARG A 94 4.59 2.59 -0.57
CA ARG A 94 5.99 3.03 -0.58
C ARG A 94 6.66 2.85 0.78
N THR A 95 5.92 3.05 1.88
CA THR A 95 6.43 2.86 3.24
C THR A 95 6.65 1.39 3.57
N ILE A 96 5.75 0.51 3.09
CA ILE A 96 5.81 -0.93 3.34
C ILE A 96 6.88 -1.61 2.47
N PHE A 97 6.89 -1.32 1.17
CA PHE A 97 7.63 -2.08 0.16
C PHE A 97 8.78 -1.32 -0.50
N GLY A 98 8.96 -0.03 -0.20
CA GLY A 98 9.96 0.83 -0.83
C GLY A 98 9.46 1.55 -2.09
N PRO A 99 10.25 2.44 -2.69
CA PRO A 99 9.85 3.29 -3.81
C PRO A 99 9.68 2.55 -5.14
N SER A 100 10.26 1.37 -5.29
CA SER A 100 10.27 0.64 -6.57
C SER A 100 9.30 -0.55 -6.61
N HIS A 101 8.35 -0.59 -5.68
CA HIS A 101 7.30 -1.61 -5.68
C HIS A 101 6.35 -1.45 -6.88
N VAL A 102 5.80 -2.57 -7.34
CA VAL A 102 4.78 -2.60 -8.39
C VAL A 102 3.62 -3.46 -7.93
N ILE A 103 2.40 -2.93 -7.94
CA ILE A 103 1.20 -3.72 -7.66
C ILE A 103 0.78 -4.39 -8.97
N THR A 104 0.71 -5.72 -8.95
CA THR A 104 0.48 -6.55 -10.15
C THR A 104 -0.91 -7.16 -10.21
N ALA A 105 -1.54 -7.35 -9.04
CA ALA A 105 -2.90 -7.87 -8.94
C ALA A 105 -3.55 -7.37 -7.64
N ALA A 106 -4.86 -7.15 -7.69
CA ALA A 106 -5.74 -7.13 -6.53
C ALA A 106 -6.73 -8.27 -6.74
N THR A 107 -6.90 -9.13 -5.73
CA THR A 107 -7.77 -10.30 -5.85
C THR A 107 -8.65 -10.36 -4.63
N GLU A 108 -9.92 -10.65 -4.85
CA GLU A 108 -10.91 -10.87 -3.79
C GLU A 108 -11.29 -12.35 -3.77
N ASP A 109 -11.04 -13.02 -2.65
CA ASP A 109 -11.42 -14.42 -2.44
C ASP A 109 -12.26 -14.57 -1.16
N GLU A 110 -12.70 -15.79 -0.84
CA GLU A 110 -13.56 -16.09 0.32
C GLU A 110 -12.93 -15.69 1.67
N ASP A 111 -11.61 -15.62 1.75
CA ASP A 111 -10.84 -15.19 2.93
C ASP A 111 -10.64 -13.66 3.02
N GLY A 112 -11.00 -12.92 1.97
CA GLY A 112 -10.87 -11.47 1.89
C GLY A 112 -10.10 -11.00 0.66
N SER A 113 -9.90 -9.70 0.58
CA SER A 113 -9.21 -9.05 -0.53
C SER A 113 -7.71 -8.90 -0.19
N PHE A 114 -6.84 -9.14 -1.18
CA PHE A 114 -5.39 -9.02 -1.04
C PHE A 114 -4.74 -8.41 -2.28
N PHE A 115 -3.57 -7.80 -2.08
CA PHE A 115 -2.72 -7.25 -3.14
C PHE A 115 -1.52 -8.14 -3.40
N THR A 116 -1.19 -8.32 -4.69
CA THR A 116 0.07 -8.93 -5.13
C THR A 116 1.05 -7.83 -5.52
N VAL A 117 2.14 -7.69 -4.76
CA VAL A 117 3.14 -6.66 -4.93
C VAL A 117 4.47 -7.29 -5.32
N GLU A 118 5.09 -6.80 -6.38
CA GLU A 118 6.45 -7.15 -6.78
C GLU A 118 7.44 -6.08 -6.32
N VAL A 119 8.53 -6.53 -5.71
CA VAL A 119 9.62 -5.65 -5.23
C VAL A 119 10.94 -6.16 -5.82
N PRO A 120 11.79 -5.29 -6.37
CA PRO A 120 13.11 -5.69 -6.85
C PRO A 120 13.92 -6.38 -5.74
N TYR A 121 14.56 -7.51 -6.05
CA TYR A 121 15.31 -8.29 -5.07
C TYR A 121 16.43 -7.49 -4.39
N GLU A 122 17.01 -6.53 -5.09
CA GLU A 122 18.02 -5.62 -4.53
C GLU A 122 17.44 -4.71 -3.43
N GLU A 123 16.20 -4.25 -3.55
CA GLU A 123 15.53 -3.48 -2.49
C GLU A 123 15.09 -4.40 -1.35
N TYR A 124 14.59 -5.60 -1.65
CA TYR A 124 14.27 -6.61 -0.64
C TYR A 124 15.44 -6.91 0.30
N ARG A 125 16.65 -7.04 -0.24
CA ARG A 125 17.84 -7.34 0.58
C ARG A 125 18.18 -6.23 1.58
N ASN A 126 17.67 -5.02 1.37
CA ASN A 126 17.94 -3.83 2.16
C ASN A 126 16.74 -3.34 2.99
N LEU A 127 15.58 -4.01 2.88
CA LEU A 127 14.40 -3.82 3.73
C LEU A 127 14.61 -4.49 5.09
#